data_AF-A0A7W0GY86-F1
#
_entry.id   AF-A0A7W0GY86-F1
#
_cell.length_a   1.000
_cell.length_b   1.000
_cell.length_c   1.000
_cell.angle_alpha   90.00
_cell.angle_beta   90.00
_cell.angle_gamma   90.00
#
_symmetry.space_group_name_H-M   'P 1'
#
loop_
_entity.id
_entity.type
_entity.pdbx_description
1 polymer ?
#
loop_
_entity_poly.entity_id
_entity_poly.type
_entity_poly.pdbx_seq_one_letter_code
_entity_poly.pdbx_strand_id
1 'polypeptide(L)'
;MGEPVERASTGEAPLPAPGEAPAPIDRPGRPHLVVVTTRALAGNESTPPGAALRTRFWHPRDRRWSENDFESLEHARRLFVEESGWVLRQEQSLDTPLAYELIFEAHRVDFTRPSQEQILRDVGLTPESVNRLLEQVDRERRDQ
;
A
#
# COMPACT_ATOMS: atom_id res chain seq x y z
N MET A 1 -80.22 -0.70 -24.72
CA MET A 1 -78.95 -0.19 -25.27
C MET A 1 -78.68 1.13 -24.56
N GLY A 2 -77.80 1.10 -23.57
CA GLY A 2 -77.50 2.24 -22.70
C GLY A 2 -76.63 1.73 -21.55
N GLU A 3 -75.33 1.94 -21.67
CA GLU A 3 -74.31 1.60 -20.67
C GLU A 3 -74.45 2.50 -19.43
N PRO A 4 -74.19 1.96 -18.24
CA PRO A 4 -73.46 2.68 -17.21
C PRO A 4 -72.24 1.82 -16.79
N VAL A 5 -71.12 2.31 -16.26
CA VAL A 5 -70.92 3.25 -15.18
C VAL A 5 -69.45 3.70 -15.25
N GLU A 6 -69.17 4.98 -14.99
CA GLU A 6 -67.84 5.42 -14.52
C GLU A 6 -67.40 4.56 -13.33
N ARG A 7 -66.18 4.01 -13.38
CA ARG A 7 -65.46 3.59 -12.17
C ARG A 7 -64.05 4.15 -12.19
N ALA A 8 -63.84 4.97 -11.18
CA ALA A 8 -62.62 5.69 -10.86
C ALA A 8 -61.40 4.77 -10.74
N SER A 9 -60.28 5.38 -11.10
CA SER A 9 -58.90 4.93 -10.99
C SER A 9 -58.60 4.12 -9.73
N THR A 10 -57.92 2.99 -9.91
CA THR A 10 -56.94 2.51 -8.94
C THR A 10 -55.72 2.10 -9.75
N GLY A 11 -54.86 3.08 -10.02
CA GLY A 11 -53.51 2.82 -10.49
C GLY A 11 -52.75 2.19 -9.33
N GLU A 12 -52.60 0.88 -9.36
CA GLU A 12 -51.69 0.16 -8.47
C GLU A 12 -50.26 0.53 -8.90
N ALA A 13 -49.65 1.47 -8.18
CA ALA A 13 -48.25 1.80 -8.37
C ALA A 13 -47.41 0.64 -7.82
N PRO A 14 -46.50 0.04 -8.61
CA PRO A 14 -45.62 -0.99 -8.09
C PRO A 14 -44.73 -0.38 -7.00
N LEU A 15 -44.70 -1.02 -5.83
CA LEU A 15 -43.79 -0.67 -4.75
C LEU A 15 -42.34 -0.78 -5.25
N PRO A 16 -41.46 0.21 -4.99
CA PRO A 16 -40.06 0.09 -5.36
C PRO A 16 -39.44 -1.08 -4.60
N ALA A 17 -38.73 -1.96 -5.33
CA ALA A 17 -37.90 -2.99 -4.74
C ALA A 17 -36.98 -2.36 -3.67
N PRO A 18 -36.68 -3.05 -2.56
CA PRO A 18 -35.78 -2.52 -1.53
C PRO A 18 -34.48 -2.11 -2.22
N GLY A 19 -34.25 -0.80 -2.26
CA GLY A 19 -33.09 -0.22 -2.90
C GLY A 19 -31.86 -0.88 -2.32
N GLU A 20 -31.10 -1.55 -3.16
CA GLU A 20 -29.73 -1.96 -2.88
C GLU A 20 -29.05 -0.73 -2.28
N ALA A 21 -28.71 -0.79 -1.00
CA ALA A 21 -28.05 0.33 -0.34
C ALA A 21 -26.84 0.66 -1.21
N PRO A 22 -26.65 1.93 -1.63
CA PRO A 22 -25.52 2.27 -2.48
C PRO A 22 -24.28 1.75 -1.77
N ALA A 23 -23.52 0.88 -2.45
CA ALA A 23 -22.26 0.38 -1.93
C ALA A 23 -21.49 1.62 -1.43
N PRO A 24 -21.00 1.61 -0.19
CA PRO A 24 -20.33 2.79 0.36
C PRO A 24 -19.27 3.18 -0.66
N ILE A 25 -19.45 4.37 -1.24
CA ILE A 25 -18.47 4.93 -2.15
C ILE A 25 -17.26 5.16 -1.23
N ASP A 26 -16.29 4.26 -1.30
CA ASP A 26 -15.00 4.40 -0.63
C ASP A 26 -14.32 5.56 -1.34
N ARG A 27 -14.69 6.78 -0.95
CA ARG A 27 -14.06 7.99 -1.47
C ARG A 27 -12.64 7.91 -0.98
N PRO A 28 -11.64 7.78 -1.86
CA PRO A 28 -10.26 7.74 -1.42
C PRO A 28 -10.03 9.02 -0.61
N GLY A 29 -9.77 8.84 0.68
CA GLY A 29 -9.49 9.96 1.58
C GLY A 29 -8.37 10.81 0.99
N ARG A 30 -8.35 12.11 1.35
CA ARG A 30 -7.35 13.07 0.87
C ARG A 30 -5.95 12.43 0.97
N PRO A 31 -5.17 12.40 -0.12
CA PRO A 31 -3.86 11.79 -0.08
C PRO A 31 -2.93 12.57 0.86
N HIS A 32 -2.00 11.84 1.48
CA HIS A 32 -0.93 12.38 2.28
C HIS A 32 0.35 12.45 1.44
N LEU A 33 1.09 13.54 1.58
CA LEU A 33 2.44 13.63 1.03
C LEU A 33 3.43 13.10 2.07
N VAL A 34 4.23 12.11 1.67
CA VAL A 34 5.31 11.54 2.47
C VAL A 34 6.63 12.00 1.87
N VAL A 35 7.44 12.66 2.68
CA VAL A 35 8.79 13.07 2.29
C VAL A 35 9.77 12.04 2.84
N VAL A 36 10.49 11.38 1.94
CA VAL A 36 11.54 10.42 2.25
C VAL A 36 12.88 11.05 1.90
N THR A 37 13.72 11.23 2.91
CA THR A 37 15.10 11.70 2.72
C THR A 37 16.05 10.52 2.74
N THR A 38 17.04 10.52 1.85
CA THR A 38 18.07 9.46 1.79
C THR A 38 19.43 9.99 2.21
N ARG A 39 20.28 9.10 2.72
CA ARG A 39 21.69 9.36 3.01
C ARG A 39 22.54 8.13 2.72
N ALA A 40 23.79 8.36 2.31
CA ALA A 40 24.77 7.28 2.23
C ALA A 40 25.03 6.68 3.62
N LEU A 41 25.19 5.35 3.66
CA LEU A 41 25.73 4.66 4.83
C LEU A 41 27.25 4.55 4.69
N ALA A 42 27.98 5.08 5.66
CA ALA A 42 29.40 4.78 5.79
C ALA A 42 29.48 3.33 6.27
N GLY A 43 29.88 2.40 5.40
CA GLY A 43 29.96 0.96 5.67
C GLY A 43 30.76 0.66 6.94
N ASN A 44 30.06 0.61 8.07
CA ASN A 44 30.59 0.34 9.39
C ASN A 44 30.03 -1.02 9.87
N GLU A 45 30.53 -1.54 10.98
CA GLU A 45 30.10 -2.84 11.53
C GLU A 45 28.60 -2.92 11.85
N SER A 46 27.90 -1.79 11.96
CA SER A 46 26.45 -1.75 12.22
C SER A 46 25.59 -1.65 10.95
N THR A 47 26.20 -1.54 9.77
CA THR A 47 25.50 -1.49 8.49
C THR A 47 25.21 -2.92 8.01
N PRO A 48 23.94 -3.26 7.66
CA PRO A 48 23.62 -4.55 7.08
C PRO A 48 24.49 -4.84 5.85
N PRO A 49 24.95 -6.09 5.65
CA PRO A 49 25.76 -6.44 4.50
C PRO A 49 25.02 -6.12 3.19
N GLY A 50 25.64 -5.30 2.34
CA GLY A 50 25.05 -4.85 1.06
C GLY A 50 24.19 -3.58 1.15
N ALA A 51 23.91 -3.04 2.34
CA ALA A 51 23.22 -1.77 2.48
C ALA A 51 24.18 -0.59 2.21
N ALA A 52 23.79 0.30 1.29
CA ALA A 52 24.56 1.50 0.93
C ALA A 52 23.79 2.80 1.20
N LEU A 53 22.48 2.70 1.39
CA LEU A 53 21.56 3.84 1.49
C LEU A 53 20.68 3.67 2.73
N ARG A 54 20.56 4.72 3.55
CA ARG A 54 19.52 4.81 4.58
C ARG A 54 18.49 5.84 4.17
N THR A 55 17.22 5.47 4.30
CA THR A 55 16.08 6.37 4.13
C THR A 55 15.51 6.73 5.48
N ARG A 56 14.85 7.88 5.54
CA ARG A 56 14.11 8.33 6.72
C ARG A 56 12.86 9.08 6.31
N PHE A 57 11.74 8.79 6.96
CA PHE A 57 10.48 9.50 6.75
C PHE A 57 9.62 9.51 8.01
N TRP A 58 8.64 10.42 8.07
CA TRP A 58 7.66 10.48 9.16
C TRP A 58 6.47 9.58 8.85
N HIS A 59 6.20 8.60 9.71
CA HIS A 59 5.09 7.68 9.54
C HIS A 59 3.78 8.29 10.09
N PRO A 60 2.78 8.65 9.25
CA PRO A 60 1.62 9.43 9.68
C PRO A 60 0.70 8.72 10.69
N ARG A 61 0.57 7.38 10.61
CA ARG A 61 -0.24 6.58 11.54
C ARG A 61 0.44 6.46 12.91
N ASP A 62 1.63 5.86 12.93
CA ASP A 62 2.42 5.64 14.14
C ASP A 62 2.97 6.92 14.78
N ARG A 63 2.96 8.05 14.06
CA ARG A 63 3.49 9.34 14.52
C ARG A 63 4.93 9.22 15.03
N ARG A 64 5.76 8.53 14.26
CA ARG A 64 7.18 8.34 14.57
C ARG A 64 8.02 8.43 13.31
N TRP A 65 9.31 8.69 13.50
CA TRP A 65 10.29 8.53 12.44
C TRP A 65 10.51 7.05 12.15
N SER A 66 10.51 6.70 10.87
CA SER A 66 10.91 5.38 10.36
C SER A 66 12.21 5.54 9.61
N GLU A 67 13.14 4.61 9.81
CA GLU A 67 14.39 4.52 9.09
C GLU A 67 14.52 3.12 8.48
N ASN A 68 14.92 3.02 7.22
CA ASN A 68 15.11 1.75 6.52
C ASN A 68 16.41 1.79 5.71
N ASP A 69 17.10 0.66 5.66
CA ASP A 69 18.38 0.49 4.97
C ASP A 69 18.16 -0.29 3.66
N PHE A 70 18.76 0.19 2.58
CA PHE A 70 18.62 -0.37 1.23
C PHE A 70 19.98 -0.46 0.53
N GLU A 71 20.05 -1.33 -0.47
CA GLU A 71 21.24 -1.49 -1.33
C GLU A 71 21.44 -0.29 -2.28
N SER A 72 20.37 0.35 -2.71
CA SER A 72 20.40 1.43 -3.71
C SER A 72 19.13 2.28 -3.64
N LEU A 73 19.17 3.44 -4.30
CA LEU A 73 17.99 4.30 -4.46
C LEU A 73 16.90 3.59 -5.26
N GLU A 74 17.28 2.84 -6.31
CA GLU A 74 16.35 2.10 -7.15
C GLU A 74 15.61 1.03 -6.33
N HIS A 75 16.33 0.29 -5.49
CA HIS A 75 15.73 -0.69 -4.61
C HIS A 75 14.74 -0.04 -3.64
N ALA A 76 15.12 1.07 -3.00
CA ALA A 76 14.24 1.80 -2.09
C ALA A 76 12.95 2.28 -2.80
N ARG A 77 13.08 2.89 -3.99
CA ARG A 77 11.94 3.36 -4.79
C ARG A 77 11.00 2.22 -5.14
N ARG A 78 11.55 1.08 -5.59
CA ARG A 78 10.77 -0.10 -5.93
C ARG A 78 9.92 -0.55 -4.74
N LEU A 79 10.51 -0.69 -3.55
CA LEU A 79 9.78 -1.16 -2.37
C LEU A 79 8.71 -0.17 -1.88
N PHE A 80 8.97 1.15 -1.91
CA PHE A 80 7.93 2.13 -1.57
C PHE A 80 6.74 2.10 -2.53
N VAL A 81 6.99 1.88 -3.83
CA VAL A 81 5.92 1.83 -4.83
C VAL A 81 5.18 0.48 -4.80
N GLU A 82 5.92 -0.63 -4.83
CA GLU A 82 5.35 -1.96 -4.98
C GLU A 82 4.76 -2.51 -3.67
N GLU A 83 5.49 -2.38 -2.56
CA GLU A 83 5.03 -2.95 -1.28
C GLU A 83 4.12 -1.99 -0.52
N SER A 84 4.45 -0.70 -0.52
CA SER A 84 3.65 0.30 0.21
C SER A 84 2.52 0.88 -0.63
N GLY A 85 2.50 0.65 -1.95
CA GLY A 85 1.47 1.18 -2.85
C GLY A 85 1.56 2.69 -3.08
N TRP A 86 2.67 3.32 -2.71
CA TRP A 86 2.82 4.77 -2.81
C TRP A 86 3.13 5.22 -4.24
N VAL A 87 2.71 6.43 -4.59
CA VAL A 87 2.97 7.01 -5.91
C VAL A 87 4.05 8.07 -5.80
N LEU A 88 5.18 7.86 -6.47
CA LEU A 88 6.25 8.87 -6.53
C LEU A 88 5.76 10.10 -7.33
N ARG A 89 5.77 11.28 -6.70
CA ARG A 89 5.38 12.56 -7.32
C ARG A 89 6.58 13.39 -7.73
N GLN A 90 7.63 13.40 -6.92
CA GLN A 90 8.82 14.18 -7.17
C GLN A 90 10.05 13.47 -6.61
N GLU A 91 11.17 13.64 -7.30
CA GLU A 91 12.49 13.20 -6.88
C GLU A 91 13.48 14.33 -7.15
N GLN A 92 14.30 14.65 -6.16
CA GLN A 92 15.36 15.65 -6.29
C GLN A 92 16.64 15.13 -5.61
N SER A 93 17.78 15.36 -6.26
CA SER A 93 19.08 15.16 -5.63
C SER A 93 19.42 16.34 -4.72
N LEU A 94 20.07 16.05 -3.60
CA LEU A 94 20.59 17.03 -2.66
C LEU A 94 22.10 17.21 -2.87
N ASP A 95 22.72 18.15 -2.16
CA ASP A 95 24.13 18.55 -2.33
C ASP A 95 25.16 17.50 -1.85
N THR A 96 24.73 16.28 -1.50
CA THR A 96 25.57 15.23 -0.90
C THR A 96 25.40 13.91 -1.66
N PRO A 97 26.46 13.08 -1.79
CA PRO A 97 26.36 11.78 -2.45
C PRO A 97 25.26 10.90 -1.87
N LEU A 98 24.47 10.29 -2.75
CA LEU A 98 23.34 9.43 -2.41
C LEU A 98 22.28 10.08 -1.50
N ALA A 99 22.26 11.42 -1.44
CA ALA A 99 21.24 12.17 -0.74
C ALA A 99 20.18 12.64 -1.73
N TYR A 100 18.96 12.17 -1.53
CA TYR A 100 17.79 12.46 -2.34
C TYR A 100 16.64 12.81 -1.41
N GLU A 101 15.75 13.66 -1.90
CA GLU A 101 14.41 13.83 -1.35
C GLU A 101 13.41 13.26 -2.35
N LEU A 102 12.60 12.33 -1.88
CA LEU A 102 11.54 11.68 -2.63
C LEU A 102 10.21 12.07 -2.01
N ILE A 103 9.31 12.61 -2.81
CA ILE A 103 7.96 12.98 -2.38
C ILE A 103 7.00 11.96 -2.95
N PHE A 104 6.36 11.22 -2.06
CA PHE A 104 5.36 10.22 -2.38
C PHE A 104 3.96 10.70 -2.01
N GLU A 105 2.99 10.29 -2.79
CA GLU A 105 1.59 10.31 -2.44
C GLU A 105 1.18 8.96 -1.86
N ALA A 106 0.56 8.98 -0.69
CA ALA A 106 0.08 7.80 0.01
C ALA A 106 -1.30 8.06 0.63
N HIS A 107 -2.20 7.09 0.57
CA HIS A 107 -3.49 7.13 1.22
C HIS A 107 -3.40 6.61 2.65
N ARG A 108 -4.38 6.99 3.48
CA ARG A 108 -4.44 6.54 4.88
C ARG A 108 -4.43 5.01 5.00
N VAL A 109 -5.04 4.31 4.04
CA VAL A 109 -5.11 2.85 4.00
C VAL A 109 -3.74 2.20 3.85
N ASP A 110 -2.80 2.86 3.17
CA ASP A 110 -1.46 2.36 2.90
C ASP A 110 -0.62 2.27 4.19
N PHE A 111 -0.92 3.11 5.18
CA PHE A 111 -0.31 3.05 6.51
C PHE A 111 -1.03 2.07 7.46
N THR A 112 -2.22 1.60 7.08
CA THR A 112 -3.02 0.68 7.91
C THR A 112 -2.75 -0.78 7.63
N ARG A 113 -2.25 -1.12 6.44
CA ARG A 113 -1.83 -2.48 6.13
C ARG A 113 -0.74 -2.92 7.12
N PRO A 114 -0.88 -4.10 7.76
CA PRO A 114 0.23 -4.68 8.51
C PRO A 114 1.38 -4.88 7.53
N SER A 115 2.61 -4.52 7.95
CA SER A 115 3.80 -4.78 7.14
C SER A 115 3.90 -6.28 6.85
N GLN A 116 4.54 -6.65 5.75
CA GLN A 116 4.74 -8.06 5.42
C GLN A 116 5.37 -8.82 6.59
N GLU A 117 6.36 -8.23 7.27
CA GLU A 117 6.93 -8.79 8.50
C GLU A 117 5.91 -9.00 9.63
N GLN A 118 4.97 -8.07 9.80
CA GLN A 118 3.90 -8.19 10.80
C GLN A 118 2.94 -9.33 10.44
N ILE A 119 2.56 -9.44 9.15
CA ILE A 119 1.74 -10.55 8.65
C ILE A 119 2.46 -11.88 8.87
N LEU A 120 3.75 -11.94 8.55
CA LEU A 120 4.56 -13.14 8.73
C LEU A 120 4.63 -13.55 10.21
N ARG A 121 4.91 -12.60 11.10
CA ARG A 121 4.88 -12.85 12.56
C ARG A 121 3.50 -13.32 13.04
N ASP A 122 2.42 -12.68 12.61
CA ASP A 122 1.06 -13.02 13.03
C ASP A 122 0.62 -14.42 12.54
N VAL A 123 1.13 -14.86 11.39
CA VAL A 123 0.91 -16.21 10.84
C VAL A 123 1.93 -17.24 11.38
N GLY A 124 2.87 -16.81 12.23
CA GLY A 124 3.91 -17.67 12.81
C GLY A 124 5.00 -18.09 11.82
N LEU A 125 5.11 -17.39 10.68
CA LEU A 125 6.12 -17.63 9.67
C LEU A 125 7.27 -16.64 9.84
N THR A 126 8.50 -17.15 9.73
CA THR A 126 9.67 -16.28 9.62
C THR A 126 9.94 -15.98 8.13
N PRO A 127 10.60 -14.86 7.80
CA PRO A 127 11.05 -14.59 6.44
C PRO A 127 11.88 -15.74 5.85
N GLU A 128 12.70 -16.39 6.68
CA GLU A 128 13.49 -17.57 6.29
C GLU A 128 12.61 -18.79 5.95
N SER A 129 11.52 -18.99 6.69
CA SER A 129 10.53 -20.05 6.42
C SER A 129 9.82 -19.83 5.09
N VAL A 130 9.51 -18.57 4.75
CA VAL A 130 8.91 -18.22 3.45
C VAL A 130 9.88 -18.44 2.31
N ASN A 131 11.15 -18.04 2.45
CA ASN A 131 12.17 -18.32 1.44
C ASN A 131 12.31 -19.82 1.17
N ARG A 132 12.35 -20.66 2.23
CA ARG A 132 12.40 -22.12 2.05
C ARG A 132 11.17 -22.67 1.32
N LEU A 133 9.98 -22.16 1.61
CA LEU A 133 8.75 -22.56 0.93
C LEU A 133 8.76 -22.16 -0.55
N LEU A 134 9.23 -20.95 -0.87
CA LEU A 134 9.36 -20.48 -2.25
C LEU A 134 10.37 -21.32 -3.03
N GLU A 135 11.53 -21.64 -2.43
CA GLU A 135 12.54 -22.53 -3.03
C GLU A 135 12.02 -23.95 -3.27
N GLN A 136 11.17 -24.46 -2.36
CA GLN A 136 10.56 -25.78 -2.50
C GLN A 136 9.54 -25.81 -3.64
N VAL A 137 8.68 -24.79 -3.75
CA VAL A 137 7.68 -24.68 -4.83
C VAL A 137 8.36 -24.50 -6.20
N ASP A 138 9.46 -23.74 -6.29
CA ASP A 138 10.23 -23.61 -7.55
C ASP A 138 10.80 -24.95 -7.99
N ARG A 139 11.29 -25.76 -7.04
CA ARG A 139 11.82 -27.10 -7.31
C ARG A 139 10.73 -28.05 -7.80
N GLU A 140 9.58 -28.08 -7.12
CA GLU A 140 8.43 -28.90 -7.51
C GLU A 140 7.81 -28.52 -8.86
N ARG A 141 8.02 -27.28 -9.33
CA ARG A 141 7.62 -26.83 -10.68
C ARG A 141 8.63 -27.14 -11.77
N ARG A 142 9.90 -27.40 -11.44
CA ARG A 142 10.93 -27.84 -12.41
C ARG A 142 10.95 -29.34 -12.62
N ASP A 143 10.51 -30.10 -11.61
CA ASP A 143 10.40 -31.56 -11.65
C ASP A 143 9.06 -32.06 -12.25
N GLN A 144 8.22 -31.15 -12.76
CA GLN A 144 7.05 -31.41 -13.61
C GLN A 144 7.30 -30.96 -15.04
#